data_AF-A0AAD6C2Q8-F1
#
_entry.id   AF-A0AAD6C2Q8-F1
#
_cell.length_a   1.000
_cell.length_b   1.000
_cell.length_c   1.000
_cell.angle_alpha   90.00
_cell.angle_beta   90.00
_cell.angle_gamma   90.00
#
_symmetry.space_group_name_H-M   'P 1'
#
loop_
_entity.id
_entity.type
_entity.pdbx_description
1 polymer ?
#
loop_
_entity_poly.entity_id
_entity_poly.type
_entity_poly.pdbx_seq_one_letter_code
_entity_poly.pdbx_strand_id
1 'polypeptide(L)'
;MPGFGIRTTEAIINELQYYRVKLKTRLQKLQELEVFERNRHLVDPIREFITVRLPQLEMCNRQSPFVFTHYDLAPRNLLISVETAQITGIVDFEFSGFFPEFDEYVESGNEFPDEFYKAYLDRLEEHGLRTPRKGIDEQLWKEVLGLSQLEEHIAPWWLENSENLAEDEKIELLEGLQKSEKMVVEAMQVLGQSS
;
A
#
# COMPACT_ATOMS: atom_id res chain seq x y z
N MET A 1 7.56 -19.96 7.47
CA MET A 1 8.01 -18.68 6.90
C MET A 1 9.03 -18.06 7.85
N PRO A 2 10.19 -17.59 7.37
CA PRO A 2 11.05 -16.72 8.18
C PRO A 2 10.22 -15.54 8.65
N GLY A 3 10.31 -15.19 9.93
CA GLY A 3 9.55 -14.08 10.51
C GLY A 3 10.09 -12.74 10.02
N PHE A 4 9.76 -12.36 8.78
CA PHE A 4 10.01 -11.00 8.29
C PHE A 4 9.08 -10.04 9.03
N GLY A 5 9.68 -9.10 9.73
CA GLY A 5 8.96 -8.09 10.48
C GLY A 5 9.96 -7.24 11.25
N ILE A 6 9.88 -5.93 11.09
CA ILE A 6 10.69 -5.02 11.89
C ILE A 6 10.14 -5.04 13.31
N ARG A 7 10.96 -5.52 14.25
CA ARG A 7 10.68 -5.34 15.67
C ARG A 7 10.86 -3.87 16.00
N THR A 8 9.76 -3.16 16.19
CA THR A 8 9.79 -1.82 16.76
C THR A 8 9.74 -1.94 18.28
N THR A 9 10.66 -1.26 18.97
CA THR A 9 10.64 -1.15 20.45
C THR A 9 9.80 0.03 20.93
N GLU A 10 9.45 0.91 20.00
CA GLU A 10 8.68 2.14 20.23
C GLU A 10 7.42 2.12 19.35
N ALA A 11 6.39 2.84 19.79
CA ALA A 11 5.17 3.01 19.02
C ALA A 11 5.46 3.83 17.75
N ILE A 12 4.82 3.43 16.64
CA ILE A 12 4.77 4.22 15.42
C ILE A 12 3.74 5.34 15.64
N ILE A 13 4.19 6.59 15.63
CA ILE A 13 3.36 7.74 16.02
C ILE A 13 3.19 8.77 14.90
N ASN A 14 3.82 8.56 13.74
CA ASN A 14 3.66 9.40 12.56
C ASN A 14 3.92 8.61 11.27
N GLU A 15 3.57 9.24 10.16
CA GLU A 15 3.57 8.70 8.82
C GLU A 15 5.00 8.41 8.33
N LEU A 16 5.97 9.26 8.67
CA LEU A 16 7.37 9.00 8.34
C LEU A 16 7.88 7.70 8.98
N GLN A 17 7.56 7.47 10.26
CA GLN A 17 7.90 6.23 10.94
C GLN A 17 7.17 5.03 10.32
N TYR A 18 5.88 5.20 10.01
CA TYR A 18 5.05 4.17 9.38
C TYR A 18 5.62 3.70 8.03
N TYR A 19 5.83 4.61 7.08
CA TYR A 19 6.37 4.26 5.77
C TYR A 19 7.83 3.78 5.86
N ARG A 20 8.65 4.33 6.77
CA ARG A 20 10.01 3.80 7.00
C ARG A 20 9.97 2.33 7.39
N VAL A 21 9.05 1.94 8.28
CA VAL A 21 8.93 0.54 8.72
C VAL A 21 8.47 -0.33 7.55
N LYS A 22 7.42 0.05 6.82
CA LYS A 22 6.93 -0.72 5.68
C LYS A 22 8.00 -0.91 4.61
N LEU A 23 8.62 0.19 4.15
CA LEU A 23 9.62 0.16 3.09
C LEU A 23 10.90 -0.59 3.49
N LYS A 24 11.38 -0.42 4.73
CA LYS A 24 12.55 -1.19 5.22
C LYS A 24 12.25 -2.68 5.32
N THR A 25 11.02 -3.07 5.67
CA THR A 25 10.62 -4.48 5.71
C THR A 25 10.68 -5.09 4.32
N ARG A 26 10.16 -4.39 3.31
CA ARG A 26 10.23 -4.83 1.91
C ARG A 26 11.67 -4.86 1.40
N LEU A 27 12.46 -3.85 1.72
CA LEU A 27 13.88 -3.81 1.36
C LEU A 27 14.65 -5.00 1.96
N GLN A 28 14.35 -5.36 3.22
CA GLN A 28 14.94 -6.55 3.85
C GLN A 28 14.58 -7.83 3.09
N LYS A 29 13.31 -8.01 2.71
CA LYS A 29 12.86 -9.14 1.90
C LYS A 29 13.57 -9.19 0.54
N LEU A 30 13.68 -8.06 -0.16
CA LEU A 30 14.41 -7.95 -1.43
C LEU A 30 15.87 -8.42 -1.29
N GLN A 31 16.51 -8.12 -0.16
CA GLN A 31 17.89 -8.50 0.12
C GLN A 31 18.04 -9.98 0.49
N GLU A 32 17.13 -10.53 1.30
CA GLU A 32 17.29 -11.83 1.94
C GLU A 32 16.68 -12.98 1.14
N LEU A 33 15.58 -12.77 0.44
CA LEU A 33 14.91 -13.84 -0.33
C LEU A 33 15.62 -14.06 -1.68
N GLU A 34 15.84 -15.33 -2.02
CA GLU A 34 16.56 -15.72 -3.24
C GLU A 34 15.78 -15.39 -4.52
N VAL A 35 14.44 -15.50 -4.49
CA VAL A 35 13.58 -15.15 -5.62
C VAL A 35 13.85 -13.73 -6.17
N PHE A 36 14.22 -12.80 -5.30
CA PHE A 36 14.44 -11.40 -5.67
C PHE A 36 15.88 -11.08 -6.10
N GLU A 37 16.75 -12.07 -6.28
CA GLU A 37 18.16 -11.87 -6.62
C GLU A 37 18.34 -10.93 -7.83
N ARG A 38 17.49 -11.08 -8.86
CA ARG A 38 17.53 -10.26 -10.07
C ARG A 38 17.21 -8.78 -9.85
N ASN A 39 16.49 -8.44 -8.79
CA ASN A 39 16.04 -7.08 -8.49
C ASN A 39 16.91 -6.42 -7.40
N ARG A 40 17.95 -7.10 -6.91
CA ARG A 40 18.82 -6.58 -5.82
C ARG A 40 19.60 -5.33 -6.21
N HIS A 41 19.73 -5.01 -7.50
CA HIS A 41 20.30 -3.72 -7.94
C HIS A 41 19.47 -2.52 -7.50
N LEU A 42 18.18 -2.71 -7.16
CA LEU A 42 17.31 -1.66 -6.64
C LEU A 42 17.59 -1.32 -5.16
N VAL A 43 18.35 -2.15 -4.44
CA VAL A 43 18.58 -2.01 -2.99
C VAL A 43 19.18 -0.65 -2.64
N ASP A 44 20.22 -0.22 -3.36
CA ASP A 44 20.89 1.05 -3.05
C ASP A 44 20.02 2.27 -3.39
N PRO A 45 19.37 2.36 -4.56
CA PRO A 45 18.38 3.40 -4.84
C PRO A 45 17.25 3.48 -3.81
N ILE A 46 16.68 2.34 -3.40
CA ILE A 46 15.61 2.31 -2.40
C ILE A 46 16.12 2.76 -1.03
N ARG A 47 17.32 2.32 -0.64
CA ARG A 47 17.92 2.73 0.64
C ARG A 47 18.18 4.24 0.68
N GLU A 48 18.67 4.80 -0.41
CA GLU A 48 18.85 6.25 -0.57
C GLU A 48 17.50 6.96 -0.47
N PHE A 49 16.48 6.48 -1.20
CA PHE A 49 15.13 7.04 -1.14
C PHE A 49 14.58 7.09 0.29
N ILE A 50 14.63 5.98 1.03
CA ILE A 50 14.14 5.88 2.42
C ILE A 50 14.87 6.87 3.35
N THR A 51 16.17 7.09 3.11
CA THR A 51 17.02 7.89 3.99
C THR A 51 16.91 9.38 3.68
N VAL A 52 16.90 9.73 2.39
CA VAL A 52 17.06 11.11 1.91
C VAL A 52 15.74 11.71 1.46
N ARG A 53 14.96 11.00 0.63
CA ARG A 53 13.78 11.56 -0.06
C ARG A 53 12.50 11.39 0.73
N LEU A 54 12.28 10.23 1.35
CA LEU A 54 11.08 9.96 2.14
C LEU A 54 10.78 11.05 3.20
N PRO A 55 11.75 11.58 3.97
CA PRO A 55 11.49 12.65 4.95
C PRO A 55 11.12 14.00 4.33
N GLN A 56 11.35 14.19 3.02
CA GLN A 56 11.08 15.43 2.31
C GLN A 56 9.65 15.49 1.75
N LEU A 57 8.96 14.35 1.67
CA LEU A 57 7.58 14.27 1.19
C LEU A 57 6.62 15.01 2.14
N GLU A 58 5.64 15.71 1.58
CA GLU A 58 4.65 16.45 2.38
C GLU A 58 3.91 15.51 3.33
N MET A 59 3.47 14.35 2.82
CA MET A 59 2.76 13.32 3.58
C MET A 59 3.53 12.92 4.85
N CYS A 60 4.84 12.76 4.74
CA CYS A 60 5.69 12.33 5.86
C CYS A 60 5.90 13.41 6.93
N ASN A 61 5.56 14.66 6.63
CA ASN A 61 5.65 15.78 7.55
C ASN A 61 4.30 16.10 8.23
N ARG A 62 3.26 15.32 7.94
CA ARG A 62 1.94 15.46 8.56
C ARG A 62 1.87 14.75 9.92
N GLN A 63 0.84 15.09 10.65
CA GLN A 63 0.39 14.38 11.84
C GLN A 63 -1.09 14.07 11.63
N SER A 64 -1.39 13.12 10.75
CA SER A 64 -2.73 12.56 10.61
C SER A 64 -2.98 11.52 11.70
N PRO A 65 -4.23 11.40 12.18
CA PRO A 65 -4.57 10.37 13.14
C PRO A 65 -4.41 8.98 12.53
N PHE A 66 -3.95 8.04 13.35
CA PHE A 66 -4.10 6.62 13.05
C PHE A 66 -5.53 6.21 13.41
N VAL A 67 -6.28 5.78 12.42
CA VAL A 67 -7.70 5.39 12.56
C VAL A 67 -7.83 3.89 12.39
N PHE A 68 -8.92 3.34 12.92
CA PHE A 68 -9.24 1.94 12.66
C PHE A 68 -9.68 1.79 11.21
N THR A 69 -8.84 1.15 10.40
CA THR A 69 -9.01 0.93 8.97
C THR A 69 -9.28 -0.56 8.75
N HIS A 70 -10.25 -0.89 7.91
CA HIS A 70 -10.59 -2.28 7.60
C HIS A 70 -9.50 -2.94 6.77
N TYR A 71 -8.91 -2.16 5.85
CA TYR A 71 -7.80 -2.53 4.95
C TYR A 71 -8.18 -3.54 3.84
N ASP A 72 -9.41 -4.04 3.86
CA ASP A 72 -10.04 -4.82 2.77
C ASP A 72 -11.54 -4.52 2.70
N LEU A 73 -11.93 -3.24 2.75
CA LEU A 73 -13.35 -2.91 2.70
C LEU A 73 -13.85 -3.05 1.26
N ALA A 74 -14.61 -4.09 0.99
CA ALA A 74 -15.20 -4.37 -0.32
C ALA A 74 -16.66 -4.82 -0.18
N PRO A 75 -17.49 -4.75 -1.24
CA PRO A 75 -18.89 -5.20 -1.16
C PRO A 75 -19.05 -6.65 -0.68
N ARG A 76 -18.08 -7.52 -0.96
CA ARG A 76 -18.05 -8.91 -0.47
C ARG A 76 -17.99 -9.03 1.06
N ASN A 77 -17.46 -8.00 1.73
CA ASN A 77 -17.22 -7.96 3.17
C ASN A 77 -18.35 -7.21 3.91
N LEU A 78 -19.43 -6.84 3.20
CA LEU A 78 -20.62 -6.20 3.75
C LEU A 78 -21.80 -7.17 3.75
N LEU A 79 -22.42 -7.34 4.92
CA LEU A 79 -23.68 -8.07 5.05
C LEU A 79 -24.83 -7.09 4.90
N ILE A 80 -25.78 -7.39 4.01
CA ILE A 80 -26.92 -6.52 3.72
C ILE A 80 -28.23 -7.28 3.97
N SER A 81 -29.17 -6.63 4.65
CA SER A 81 -30.54 -7.14 4.79
C SER A 81 -31.27 -7.04 3.45
N VAL A 82 -31.78 -8.17 2.95
CA VAL A 82 -32.56 -8.20 1.69
C VAL A 82 -33.88 -7.43 1.82
N GLU A 83 -34.46 -7.38 3.01
CA GLU A 83 -35.76 -6.74 3.24
C GLU A 83 -35.63 -5.21 3.34
N THR A 84 -34.54 -4.71 3.93
CA THR A 84 -34.39 -3.28 4.26
C THR A 84 -33.30 -2.58 3.47
N ALA A 85 -32.47 -3.32 2.72
CA ALA A 85 -31.26 -2.82 2.05
C ALA A 85 -30.28 -2.10 2.99
N GLN A 86 -30.32 -2.42 4.30
CA GLN A 86 -29.41 -1.86 5.29
C GLN A 86 -28.21 -2.78 5.50
N ILE A 87 -27.04 -2.19 5.73
CA ILE A 87 -25.85 -2.91 6.19
C ILE A 87 -26.14 -3.43 7.61
N THR A 88 -26.07 -4.74 7.78
CA THR A 88 -26.30 -5.42 9.06
C THR A 88 -25.01 -5.92 9.71
N GLY A 89 -23.92 -5.95 8.96
CA GLY A 89 -22.62 -6.36 9.45
C GLY A 89 -21.50 -6.03 8.48
N ILE A 90 -20.30 -5.94 9.04
CA ILE A 90 -19.02 -5.90 8.34
C ILE A 90 -18.25 -7.13 8.81
N VAL A 91 -17.56 -7.83 7.92
CA VAL A 91 -16.82 -9.07 8.20
C VAL A 91 -15.43 -9.01 7.58
N ASP A 92 -14.59 -9.98 7.91
CA ASP A 92 -13.25 -10.15 7.34
C ASP A 92 -12.20 -9.12 7.79
N PHE A 93 -12.01 -9.02 9.11
CA PHE A 93 -11.09 -8.06 9.74
C PHE A 93 -9.63 -8.56 9.82
N GLU A 94 -9.22 -9.55 9.03
CA GLU A 94 -7.89 -10.17 9.19
C GLU A 94 -6.72 -9.23 8.86
N PHE A 95 -6.98 -8.22 8.03
CA PHE A 95 -6.02 -7.16 7.68
C PHE A 95 -6.25 -5.84 8.43
N SER A 96 -7.28 -5.78 9.29
CA SER A 96 -7.67 -4.54 9.96
C SER A 96 -6.69 -4.14 11.06
N GLY A 97 -6.64 -2.84 11.32
CA GLY A 97 -5.70 -2.29 12.28
C GLY A 97 -5.77 -0.78 12.39
N PHE A 98 -4.80 -0.19 13.07
CA PHE A 98 -4.67 1.26 13.18
C PHE A 98 -3.64 1.76 12.17
N PHE A 99 -4.11 2.50 11.18
CA PHE A 99 -3.33 2.95 10.02
C PHE A 99 -3.57 4.44 9.76
N PRO A 100 -2.70 5.12 9.00
CA PRO A 100 -2.99 6.47 8.52
C PRO A 100 -4.34 6.53 7.79
N GLU A 101 -5.07 7.62 7.95
CA GLU A 101 -6.43 7.80 7.39
C GLU A 101 -6.53 7.59 5.87
N PHE A 102 -5.42 7.74 5.15
CA PHE A 102 -5.40 7.60 3.69
C PHE A 102 -5.38 6.16 3.21
N ASP A 103 -4.91 5.20 4.02
CA ASP A 103 -4.74 3.81 3.60
C ASP A 103 -6.08 3.13 3.28
N GLU A 104 -7.18 3.54 3.94
CA GLU A 104 -8.53 3.05 3.63
C GLU A 104 -8.95 3.37 2.18
N TYR A 105 -8.46 4.46 1.60
CA TYR A 105 -8.80 4.82 0.22
C TYR A 105 -7.91 4.16 -0.83
N VAL A 106 -6.72 3.71 -0.43
CA VAL A 106 -5.76 3.07 -1.33
C VAL A 106 -6.21 1.65 -1.65
N GLU A 107 -6.60 0.89 -0.63
CA GLU A 107 -6.97 -0.52 -0.78
C GLU A 107 -8.41 -0.69 -1.27
N SER A 108 -9.35 0.08 -0.72
CA SER A 108 -10.79 -0.08 -0.99
C SER A 108 -11.20 0.36 -2.40
N GLY A 109 -10.31 0.96 -3.20
CA GLY A 109 -10.62 1.38 -4.58
C GLY A 109 -10.57 0.25 -5.62
N ASN A 110 -9.83 -0.83 -5.35
CA ASN A 110 -9.42 -1.77 -6.41
C ASN A 110 -10.51 -2.78 -6.84
N GLU A 111 -11.58 -2.92 -6.06
CA GLU A 111 -12.59 -3.97 -6.30
C GLU A 111 -14.03 -3.48 -6.44
N PHE A 112 -14.28 -2.21 -6.16
CA PHE A 112 -15.57 -1.62 -6.47
C PHE A 112 -15.63 -1.38 -7.98
N PRO A 113 -16.72 -1.78 -8.67
CA PRO A 113 -16.98 -1.24 -9.98
C PRO A 113 -17.05 0.29 -9.90
N ASP A 114 -16.51 0.98 -10.90
CA ASP A 114 -16.31 2.44 -10.89
C ASP A 114 -17.55 3.23 -10.41
N GLU A 115 -18.74 2.81 -10.84
CA GLU A 115 -20.00 3.44 -10.45
C GLU A 115 -20.28 3.34 -8.94
N PHE A 116 -19.97 2.19 -8.32
CA PHE A 116 -20.13 1.99 -6.89
C PHE A 116 -19.06 2.72 -6.09
N TYR A 117 -17.81 2.72 -6.56
CA TYR A 117 -16.75 3.49 -5.88
C TYR A 117 -17.07 4.98 -5.90
N LYS A 118 -17.54 5.49 -7.04
CA LYS A 118 -18.01 6.87 -7.15
C LYS A 118 -19.16 7.17 -6.19
N ALA A 119 -20.18 6.31 -6.14
CA ALA A 119 -21.31 6.48 -5.23
C ALA A 119 -20.87 6.42 -3.76
N TYR A 120 -19.91 5.56 -3.42
CA TYR A 120 -19.31 5.50 -2.10
C TYR A 120 -18.63 6.83 -1.73
N LEU A 121 -17.77 7.36 -2.59
CA LEU A 121 -17.12 8.66 -2.38
C LEU A 121 -18.14 9.81 -2.30
N ASP A 122 -19.15 9.83 -3.16
CA ASP A 122 -20.24 10.82 -3.11
C ASP A 122 -20.90 10.84 -1.72
N ARG A 123 -21.20 9.66 -1.14
CA ARG A 123 -21.82 9.56 0.19
C ARG A 123 -20.90 10.00 1.32
N LEU A 124 -19.61 9.68 1.27
CA LEU A 124 -18.65 10.16 2.26
C LEU A 124 -18.59 11.70 2.26
N GLU A 125 -18.54 12.28 1.06
CA GLU A 125 -18.46 13.74 0.89
C GLU A 125 -19.74 14.46 1.31
N GLU A 126 -20.92 13.87 1.10
CA GLU A 126 -22.20 14.36 1.63
C GLU A 126 -22.20 14.45 3.17
N HIS A 127 -21.45 13.57 3.83
CA HIS A 127 -21.29 13.56 5.29
C HIS A 127 -20.07 14.39 5.76
N GLY A 128 -19.46 15.17 4.86
CA GLY A 128 -18.36 16.08 5.19
C GLY A 128 -17.00 15.40 5.37
N LEU A 129 -16.87 14.13 4.97
CA LEU A 129 -15.58 13.43 4.97
C LEU A 129 -14.74 13.87 3.76
N ARG A 130 -13.43 13.95 3.98
CA ARG A 130 -12.44 14.20 2.92
C ARG A 130 -12.19 12.91 2.16
N THR A 131 -12.15 12.98 0.84
CA THR A 131 -11.90 11.85 -0.05
C THR A 131 -10.78 12.21 -1.03
N PRO A 132 -10.20 11.21 -1.72
CA PRO A 132 -9.25 11.46 -2.81
C PRO A 132 -9.79 12.37 -3.91
N ARG A 133 -11.11 12.39 -4.12
CA ARG A 133 -11.77 13.25 -5.10
C ARG A 133 -12.01 14.66 -4.57
N LYS A 134 -12.17 14.81 -3.25
CA LYS A 134 -12.55 16.09 -2.63
C LYS A 134 -11.99 16.21 -1.22
N GLY A 135 -11.16 17.22 -1.01
CA GLY A 135 -10.69 17.63 0.31
C GLY A 135 -9.37 17.00 0.75
N ILE A 136 -8.85 16.03 0.01
CA ILE A 136 -7.43 15.66 0.03
C ILE A 136 -6.72 16.44 -1.08
N ASP A 137 -5.58 17.03 -0.75
CA ASP A 137 -4.75 17.74 -1.73
C ASP A 137 -4.25 16.77 -2.82
N GLU A 138 -4.26 17.20 -4.08
CA GLU A 138 -3.91 16.34 -5.21
C GLU A 138 -2.45 15.89 -5.16
N GLN A 139 -1.55 16.78 -4.74
CA GLN A 139 -0.12 16.47 -4.62
C GLN A 139 0.12 15.51 -3.46
N LEU A 140 -0.54 15.75 -2.32
CA LEU A 140 -0.52 14.83 -1.18
C LEU A 140 -1.01 13.44 -1.57
N TRP A 141 -2.12 13.35 -2.31
CA TRP A 141 -2.68 12.07 -2.75
C TRP A 141 -1.75 11.33 -3.73
N LYS A 142 -1.04 12.05 -4.62
CA LYS A 142 0.00 11.47 -5.48
C LYS A 142 1.15 10.86 -4.67
N GLU A 143 1.58 11.50 -3.58
CA GLU A 143 2.60 10.95 -2.70
C GLU A 143 2.12 9.67 -2.00
N VAL A 144 0.89 9.66 -1.48
CA VAL A 144 0.27 8.48 -0.86
C VAL A 144 0.25 7.29 -1.83
N LEU A 145 -0.29 7.50 -3.03
CA LEU A 145 -0.37 6.46 -4.06
C LEU A 145 1.03 5.99 -4.49
N GLY A 146 1.97 6.92 -4.68
CA GLY A 146 3.35 6.59 -5.04
C GLY A 146 4.03 5.74 -3.96
N LEU A 147 3.84 6.07 -2.68
CA LEU A 147 4.41 5.29 -1.57
C LEU A 147 3.78 3.90 -1.47
N SER A 148 2.47 3.78 -1.71
CA SER A 148 1.81 2.47 -1.75
C SER A 148 2.34 1.61 -2.89
N GLN A 149 2.43 2.17 -4.10
CA GLN A 149 2.95 1.47 -5.28
C GLN A 149 4.40 1.05 -5.07
N LEU A 150 5.24 1.91 -4.47
CA LEU A 150 6.61 1.57 -4.13
C LEU A 150 6.65 0.39 -3.15
N GLU A 151 5.88 0.44 -2.07
CA GLU A 151 5.85 -0.60 -1.05
C GLU A 151 5.41 -1.96 -1.60
N GLU A 152 4.35 -1.97 -2.40
CA GLU A 152 3.77 -3.18 -2.98
C GLU A 152 4.75 -3.90 -3.91
N HIS A 153 5.65 -3.17 -4.59
CA HIS A 153 6.50 -3.69 -5.66
C HIS A 153 8.00 -3.84 -5.32
N ILE A 154 8.47 -3.43 -4.13
CA ILE A 154 9.88 -3.67 -3.75
C ILE A 154 10.16 -5.18 -3.58
N ALA A 155 9.27 -5.87 -2.89
CA ALA A 155 9.33 -7.30 -2.62
C ALA A 155 7.89 -7.82 -2.50
N PRO A 156 7.19 -8.00 -3.63
CA PRO A 156 5.78 -8.33 -3.66
C PRO A 156 5.52 -9.74 -3.12
N TRP A 157 4.49 -9.87 -2.29
CA TRP A 157 4.17 -11.12 -1.61
C TRP A 157 3.79 -12.25 -2.57
N TRP A 158 3.18 -11.93 -3.71
CA TRP A 158 2.78 -12.92 -4.72
C TRP A 158 3.96 -13.57 -5.46
N LEU A 159 5.17 -13.02 -5.33
CA LEU A 159 6.39 -13.64 -5.85
C LEU A 159 7.17 -14.42 -4.76
N GLU A 160 6.86 -14.24 -3.47
CA GLU A 160 7.64 -14.79 -2.35
C GLU A 160 7.65 -16.33 -2.32
N ASN A 161 6.58 -17.00 -2.80
CA ASN A 161 6.41 -18.46 -2.67
C ASN A 161 6.74 -19.24 -3.96
N SER A 162 7.70 -18.76 -4.75
CA SER A 162 8.07 -19.33 -6.06
C SER A 162 9.14 -20.44 -6.00
N GLU A 163 9.14 -21.25 -4.95
CA GLU A 163 10.06 -22.39 -4.85
C GLU A 163 9.55 -23.58 -5.70
N ASN A 164 10.43 -24.16 -6.52
CA ASN A 164 10.16 -25.34 -7.38
C ASN A 164 9.11 -25.15 -8.49
N LEU A 165 9.14 -24.00 -9.17
CA LEU A 165 8.25 -23.71 -10.29
C LEU A 165 8.50 -24.56 -11.54
N ALA A 166 7.42 -24.94 -12.22
CA ALA A 166 7.42 -25.45 -13.59
C ALA A 166 7.93 -24.38 -14.59
N GLU A 167 8.24 -24.77 -15.82
CA GLU A 167 8.91 -23.87 -16.77
C GLU A 167 8.05 -22.67 -17.20
N ASP A 168 6.75 -22.87 -17.33
CA ASP A 168 5.74 -21.83 -17.54
C ASP A 168 5.63 -20.88 -16.34
N GLU A 169 5.59 -21.43 -15.12
CA GLU A 169 5.58 -20.63 -13.89
C GLU A 169 6.88 -19.81 -13.71
N LYS A 170 8.03 -20.31 -14.19
CA LYS A 170 9.28 -19.51 -14.22
C LYS A 170 9.20 -18.32 -15.17
N ILE A 171 8.50 -18.46 -16.31
CA ILE A 171 8.29 -17.33 -17.23
C ILE A 171 7.43 -16.28 -16.54
N GLU A 172 6.33 -16.69 -15.91
CA GLU A 172 5.46 -15.79 -15.15
C GLU A 172 6.20 -15.10 -14.00
N LEU A 173 7.09 -15.81 -13.30
CA LEU A 173 7.97 -15.23 -12.28
C LEU A 173 8.87 -14.14 -12.87
N LEU A 174 9.50 -14.39 -14.02
CA LEU A 174 10.37 -13.42 -14.67
C LEU A 174 9.62 -12.17 -15.12
N GLU A 175 8.44 -12.34 -15.70
CA GLU A 175 7.55 -11.23 -16.06
C GLU A 175 7.10 -10.46 -14.82
N GLY A 176 6.79 -11.17 -13.73
CA GLY A 176 6.46 -10.58 -12.44
C GLY A 176 7.59 -9.74 -11.87
N LEU A 177 8.82 -10.24 -11.87
CA LEU A 177 10.01 -9.52 -11.40
C LEU A 177 10.30 -8.28 -12.25
N GLN A 178 10.16 -8.36 -13.58
CA GLN A 178 10.33 -7.22 -14.49
C GLN A 178 9.25 -6.16 -14.27
N LYS A 179 7.99 -6.59 -14.10
CA LYS A 179 6.89 -5.69 -13.77
C LYS A 179 7.17 -5.00 -12.43
N SER A 180 7.57 -5.75 -11.41
CA SER A 180 7.90 -5.23 -10.08
C SER A 180 9.00 -4.17 -10.15
N GLU A 181 10.08 -4.44 -10.87
CA GLU A 181 11.18 -3.48 -11.08
C GLU A 181 10.68 -2.19 -11.74
N LYS A 182 9.92 -2.31 -12.83
CA LYS A 182 9.37 -1.16 -13.55
C LYS A 182 8.52 -0.28 -12.62
N MET A 183 7.63 -0.89 -11.84
CA MET A 183 6.73 -0.16 -10.93
C MET A 183 7.51 0.54 -9.81
N VAL A 184 8.56 -0.07 -9.26
CA VAL A 184 9.45 0.58 -8.28
C VAL A 184 10.11 1.83 -8.86
N VAL A 185 10.66 1.72 -10.08
CA VAL A 185 11.33 2.84 -10.75
C VAL A 185 10.35 3.98 -11.04
N GLU A 186 9.16 3.66 -11.56
CA GLU A 186 8.10 4.63 -11.85
C GLU A 186 7.63 5.34 -10.57
N ALA A 187 7.36 4.58 -9.49
CA ALA A 187 6.96 5.15 -8.21
C ALA A 187 8.02 6.10 -7.64
N MET A 188 9.30 5.72 -7.68
CA MET A 188 10.41 6.58 -7.23
C MET A 188 10.54 7.85 -8.09
N GLN A 189 10.24 7.79 -9.40
CA GLN A 189 10.24 8.96 -10.27
C GLN A 189 9.11 9.93 -9.93
N VAL A 190 7.89 9.42 -9.72
CA VAL A 190 6.72 10.23 -9.31
C VAL A 190 6.99 10.93 -7.98
N LEU A 191 7.49 10.19 -7.00
CA LEU A 191 7.86 10.73 -5.69
C LEU A 191 9.06 11.69 -5.78
N GLY A 192 9.93 11.51 -6.79
CA GLY A 192 11.07 12.37 -7.05
C GLY A 192 10.72 13.76 -7.62
N GLN A 193 9.58 13.88 -8.29
CA GLN A 193 9.07 15.13 -8.88
C GLN A 193 8.24 15.98 -7.88
N SER A 194 7.96 15.43 -6.71
CA SER A 194 7.06 16.00 -5.70
C SER A 194 7.75 16.99 -4.75
N SER A 195 8.99 17.41 -5.05
CA SER A 195 9.85 18.23 -4.18
C SER A 195 10.16 19.60 -4.77
#